data_AF-A0A7W1K7V9-F1
#
_entry.id   AF-A0A7W1K7V9-F1
#
_cell.length_a   1.000
_cell.length_b   1.000
_cell.length_c   1.000
_cell.angle_alpha   90.00
_cell.angle_beta   90.00
_cell.angle_gamma   90.00
#
_symmetry.space_group_name_H-M   'P 1'
#
loop_
_entity.id
_entity.type
_entity.pdbx_description
1 polymer ?
#
loop_
_entity_poly.entity_id
_entity_poly.type
_entity_poly.pdbx_seq_one_letter_code
_entity_poly.pdbx_strand_id
1 'polypeptide(L)'
;MTRPTLSYANVMSTVAVFIAQGGTSYAPQRNSVGSRELKRNAVSSSKVKDRSLKAADLAPSVLNSARRGPRGPEGPAGPAG
;
A
#
# COMPACT_ATOMS: atom_id res chain seq x y z
N MET A 1 49.65 -25.84 -19.62
CA MET A 1 48.53 -24.93 -19.95
C MET A 1 47.25 -25.76 -20.06
N THR A 2 46.53 -25.98 -18.96
CA THR A 2 45.23 -26.67 -19.01
C THR A 2 44.14 -25.64 -19.32
N ARG A 3 43.41 -25.87 -20.42
CA ARG A 3 42.33 -24.98 -20.87
C ARG A 3 41.15 -25.13 -19.89
N PRO A 4 40.48 -24.04 -19.49
CA PRO A 4 39.30 -24.13 -18.64
C PRO A 4 38.18 -24.76 -19.47
N THR A 5 37.91 -26.03 -19.25
CA THR A 5 36.72 -26.68 -19.80
C THR A 5 35.57 -26.42 -18.83
N LEU A 6 34.41 -26.00 -19.35
CA LEU A 6 33.20 -26.02 -18.54
C LEU A 6 32.88 -27.49 -18.24
N SER A 7 33.30 -27.95 -17.07
CA SER A 7 32.86 -29.24 -16.53
C SER A 7 31.35 -29.19 -16.31
N TYR A 8 30.69 -30.31 -16.60
CA TYR A 8 29.28 -30.52 -16.29
C TYR A 8 28.94 -30.16 -14.83
N ALA A 9 29.88 -30.38 -13.91
CA ALA A 9 29.74 -30.01 -12.51
C ALA A 9 29.59 -28.49 -12.31
N ASN A 10 30.32 -27.67 -13.08
CA ASN A 10 30.22 -26.20 -12.98
C ASN A 10 28.88 -25.70 -13.55
N VAL A 11 28.39 -26.34 -14.62
CA VAL A 11 27.07 -26.02 -15.21
C VAL A 11 25.95 -26.39 -14.24
N MET A 12 26.00 -27.58 -13.64
CA MET A 12 25.00 -28.00 -12.67
C MET A 12 25.07 -27.19 -11.37
N SER A 13 26.26 -26.76 -10.94
CA SER A 13 26.43 -25.89 -9.78
C SER A 13 25.74 -24.54 -9.96
N THR A 14 25.90 -23.89 -11.13
CA THR A 14 25.26 -22.59 -11.37
C THR A 14 23.74 -22.70 -11.53
N VAL A 15 23.24 -23.76 -12.18
CA VAL A 15 21.80 -24.03 -12.28
C VAL A 15 21.19 -24.31 -10.91
N ALA A 16 21.85 -25.12 -10.08
CA ALA A 16 21.39 -25.43 -8.72
C ALA A 16 21.29 -24.17 -7.86
N VAL A 17 22.29 -23.28 -7.91
CA VAL A 17 22.26 -21.99 -7.20
C VAL A 17 21.11 -21.09 -7.70
N PHE A 18 20.89 -21.02 -9.02
CA PHE A 18 19.77 -20.26 -9.58
C PHE A 18 18.41 -20.78 -9.14
N ILE A 19 18.21 -22.10 -9.12
CA ILE A 19 16.95 -22.72 -8.68
C ILE A 19 16.75 -22.54 -7.17
N ALA A 20 17.80 -22.73 -6.37
CA ALA A 20 17.76 -22.52 -4.93
C ALA A 20 17.41 -21.06 -4.57
N GLN A 21 17.86 -20.09 -5.37
CA GLN A 21 17.60 -18.67 -5.16
C GLN A 21 16.30 -18.18 -5.83
N GLY A 22 15.85 -18.82 -6.91
CA GLY A 22 14.83 -18.31 -7.84
C GLY A 22 13.41 -18.20 -7.29
N GLY A 23 13.14 -18.66 -6.07
CA GLY A 23 11.79 -18.67 -5.49
C GLY A 23 11.31 -17.36 -4.86
N THR A 24 12.16 -16.35 -4.66
CA THR A 24 11.83 -15.22 -3.75
C THR A 24 11.43 -13.90 -4.42
N SER A 25 11.44 -13.81 -5.75
CA SER A 25 11.17 -12.55 -6.47
C SER A 25 9.86 -12.59 -7.25
N TYR A 26 8.73 -12.71 -6.55
CA TYR A 26 7.42 -12.37 -7.13
C TYR A 26 6.88 -11.12 -6.45
N ALA A 27 6.94 -9.99 -7.16
CA ALA A 27 6.13 -8.84 -6.80
C ALA A 27 4.68 -9.15 -7.22
N PRO A 28 3.69 -8.95 -6.33
CA PRO A 28 2.30 -9.10 -6.73
C PRO A 28 1.99 -8.13 -7.87
N GLN A 29 1.26 -8.61 -8.87
CA GLN A 29 0.70 -7.79 -9.94
C GLN A 29 -0.15 -6.67 -9.33
N ARG A 30 -0.25 -5.53 -10.01
CA ARG A 30 -1.08 -4.40 -9.56
C ARG A 30 -2.51 -4.89 -9.30
N ASN A 31 -3.08 -4.48 -8.17
CA ASN A 31 -4.43 -4.82 -7.72
C ASN A 31 -4.65 -6.31 -7.37
N SER A 32 -3.59 -7.07 -7.13
CA SER A 32 -3.68 -8.48 -6.70
C SER A 32 -3.72 -8.67 -5.19
N VAL A 33 -3.78 -7.59 -4.40
CA VAL A 33 -3.97 -7.64 -2.95
C VAL A 33 -5.39 -7.17 -2.64
N GLY A 34 -6.25 -8.11 -2.28
CA GLY A 34 -7.60 -7.89 -1.79
C GLY A 34 -7.69 -7.92 -0.26
N SER A 35 -8.92 -7.87 0.24
CA SER A 35 -9.19 -7.80 1.68
C SER A 35 -8.78 -9.05 2.45
N ARG A 36 -8.66 -10.21 1.79
CA ARG A 36 -8.27 -11.47 2.44
C ARG A 36 -6.78 -11.52 2.78
N GLU A 37 -5.92 -10.85 2.02
CA GLU A 37 -4.50 -10.76 2.36
C GLU A 37 -4.19 -9.67 3.40
N LEU A 38 -5.13 -8.75 3.65
CA LEU A 38 -4.96 -7.66 4.61
C LEU A 38 -5.47 -8.05 6.00
N LYS A 39 -4.55 -8.15 6.96
CA LYS A 39 -4.89 -8.28 8.39
C LYS A 39 -5.58 -7.00 8.89
N ARG A 40 -6.37 -7.11 9.96
CA ARG A 40 -6.93 -5.93 10.65
C ARG A 40 -5.81 -4.98 11.06
N ASN A 41 -6.03 -3.68 10.84
CA ASN A 41 -5.06 -2.61 11.11
C ASN A 41 -3.73 -2.72 10.33
N ALA A 42 -3.69 -3.48 9.23
CA ALA A 42 -2.49 -3.59 8.40
C ALA A 42 -2.10 -2.28 7.73
N VAL A 43 -3.06 -1.43 7.36
CA VAL A 43 -2.82 -0.13 6.74
C VAL A 43 -2.81 0.96 7.82
N SER A 44 -1.63 1.53 8.07
CA SER A 44 -1.41 2.62 9.03
C SER A 44 -1.12 3.92 8.29
N SER A 45 -1.20 5.07 8.98
CA SER A 45 -0.93 6.39 8.39
C SER A 45 0.42 6.47 7.69
N SER A 46 1.47 5.89 8.28
CA SER A 46 2.81 5.80 7.70
C SER A 46 2.89 5.05 6.37
N LYS A 47 1.92 4.20 6.05
CA LYS A 47 1.84 3.48 4.75
C LYS A 47 1.05 4.25 3.69
N VAL A 48 0.38 5.34 4.08
CA VAL A 48 -0.39 6.18 3.17
C VAL A 48 0.45 7.39 2.82
N LYS A 49 0.72 7.59 1.53
CA LYS A 49 1.46 8.77 1.07
C LYS A 49 0.59 10.02 1.22
N ASP A 50 1.19 11.10 1.69
CA ASP A 50 0.50 12.39 1.78
C ASP A 50 -0.05 12.83 0.42
N ARG A 51 -1.26 13.41 0.45
CA ARG A 51 -1.98 13.91 -0.74
C ARG A 51 -2.26 12.85 -1.82
N SER A 52 -2.23 11.56 -1.48
CA SER A 52 -2.51 10.48 -2.42
C SER A 52 -3.99 10.07 -2.50
N LEU A 53 -4.77 10.38 -1.47
CA LEU A 53 -6.19 10.03 -1.39
C LEU A 53 -7.07 11.05 -2.12
N LYS A 54 -8.02 10.56 -2.92
CA LYS A 54 -9.05 11.36 -3.59
C LYS A 54 -10.37 11.28 -2.83
N ALA A 55 -11.29 12.19 -3.11
CA ALA A 55 -12.64 12.15 -2.52
C ALA A 55 -13.38 10.84 -2.83
N ALA A 56 -13.13 10.23 -3.99
CA ALA A 56 -13.70 8.95 -4.38
C ALA A 56 -13.22 7.76 -3.52
N ASP A 57 -12.08 7.89 -2.84
CA ASP A 57 -11.52 6.84 -1.98
C ASP A 57 -12.06 6.91 -0.54
N LEU A 58 -12.85 7.94 -0.23
CA LEU A 58 -13.38 8.21 1.10
C LEU A 58 -14.87 7.88 1.17
N ALA A 59 -15.31 7.36 2.31
CA ALA A 59 -16.73 7.17 2.55
C ALA A 59 -17.47 8.53 2.55
N PRO A 60 -18.71 8.61 2.02
CA PRO A 60 -19.47 9.87 1.95
C PRO A 60 -19.67 10.54 3.32
N SER A 61 -19.80 9.75 4.39
CA SER A 61 -19.91 10.26 5.76
C SER A 61 -18.68 11.07 6.18
N VAL A 62 -17.47 10.63 5.82
CA VAL A 62 -16.22 11.35 6.13
C VAL A 62 -16.18 12.70 5.42
N LEU A 63 -16.62 12.75 4.15
CA LEU A 63 -16.69 13.99 3.37
C LEU A 63 -17.73 14.97 3.92
N ASN A 64 -18.88 14.48 4.36
CA ASN A 64 -19.94 15.30 4.92
C ASN A 64 -19.52 15.94 6.25
N SER A 65 -18.83 15.18 7.10
CA SER A 65 -18.24 15.68 8.34
C SER A 65 -17.17 16.73 8.07
N ALA A 66 -16.33 16.54 7.05
CA ALA A 66 -15.31 17.51 6.68
C ALA A 66 -15.89 18.84 6.13
N ARG A 67 -17.06 18.79 5.48
CA ARG A 67 -17.72 19.99 4.92
C ARG A 67 -18.54 20.75 5.95
N ARG A 68 -19.09 20.07 6.94
CA ARG A 68 -19.91 20.70 7.99
C ARG A 68 -18.97 21.26 9.06
N GLY A 69 -18.60 22.53 8.90
CA GLY A 69 -17.90 23.26 9.95
C GLY A 69 -18.72 23.29 11.26
N PRO A 70 -18.08 23.62 12.39
CA PRO A 70 -18.79 23.78 13.65
C PRO A 70 -19.93 24.79 13.50
N ARG A 71 -21.06 24.55 14.18
CA ARG A 71 -22.17 25.51 14.25
C ARG A 71 -21.61 26.83 14.76
N GLY A 72 -21.90 27.93 14.06
CA GLY A 72 -21.51 29.27 14.51
C GLY A 72 -22.11 29.60 15.88
N PRO A 73 -21.55 30.60 16.59
CA PRO A 73 -22.12 31.07 17.84
C PRO A 73 -23.58 31.51 17.65
N GLU A 74 -24.37 31.38 18.71
CA GLU A 74 -25.73 31.91 18.73
C GLU A 74 -25.69 33.44 18.55
N GLY A 75 -26.66 33.98 17.81
CA GLY A 75 -26.75 35.42 17.58
C GLY A 75 -27.11 36.18 18.86
N PRO A 76 -26.86 37.50 18.92
CA PRO A 76 -27.30 38.32 20.04
C PRO A 76 -28.83 38.29 20.16
N ALA A 77 -29.34 38.39 21.40
CA ALA A 77 -30.76 38.54 21.65
C ALA A 77 -31.32 39.80 20.96
N GLY A 78 -32.54 39.71 20.43
CA GLY A 78 -33.20 40.84 19.76
C GLY A 78 -33.54 41.98 20.73
N PRO A 79 -33.83 43.20 20.21
CA PRO A 79 -34.25 44.32 21.03
C PRO A 79 -35.57 44.02 21.75
N ALA A 80 -35.71 44.53 22.98
CA ALA A 80 -37.00 44.52 23.67
C ALA A 80 -37.98 45.44 22.91
N GLY A 81 -39.20 44.95 22.70
CA GLY A 81 -40.27 45.67 21.99
C GLY A 81 -40.84 46.85 22.76
#